data_AF-A0A729PXM2-F1
#
_entry.id   AF-A0A729PXM2-F1
#
_cell.length_a   1.000
_cell.length_b   1.000
_cell.length_c   1.000
_cell.angle_alpha   90.00
_cell.angle_beta   90.00
_cell.angle_gamma   90.00
#
_symmetry.space_group_name_H-M   'P 1'
#
loop_
_entity.id
_entity.type
_entity.pdbx_description
1 polymer ?
#
loop_
_entity_poly.entity_id
_entity_poly.type
_entity_poly.pdbx_seq_one_letter_code
_entity_poly.pdbx_strand_id
1 'polypeptide(L)'
;MIVSALDKDDDWGFGRGRANYITGGAAIAQKAKCRIRSFKNDNPLNMDDNIDWMYLLSEKNTGQEILREVERVTLATDGVMRITALTMEVNKATRSQKIELSIETVFDDQTIIFPVNGALKNGTTL
;
A
#
# COMPACT_ATOMS: atom_id res chain seq x y z
N MET A 1 -13.32 1.04 13.31
CA MET A 1 -11.91 1.47 13.16
C MET A 1 -11.88 2.96 12.82
N ILE A 2 -10.91 3.72 13.33
CA ILE A 2 -10.71 5.15 13.03
C ILE A 2 -9.21 5.41 12.83
N VAL A 3 -8.81 6.18 11.82
CA VAL A 3 -7.41 6.51 11.53
C VAL A 3 -7.27 7.99 11.16
N SER A 4 -6.11 8.60 11.44
CA SER A 4 -5.82 9.95 10.97
C SER A 4 -5.66 9.92 9.46
N ALA A 5 -6.36 10.80 8.73
CA ALA A 5 -6.27 10.86 7.28
C ALA A 5 -4.85 11.24 6.83
N LEU A 6 -4.37 10.55 5.80
CA LEU A 6 -3.19 10.98 5.05
C LEU A 6 -3.54 12.20 4.18
N ASP A 7 -2.56 13.06 3.94
CA ASP A 7 -2.70 14.12 2.96
C ASP A 7 -2.42 13.63 1.52
N LYS A 8 -2.35 14.57 0.58
CA LYS A 8 -2.11 14.27 -0.84
C LYS A 8 -0.72 13.69 -1.13
N ASP A 9 0.23 13.89 -0.22
CA ASP A 9 1.62 13.41 -0.33
C ASP A 9 1.81 12.15 0.52
N ASP A 10 0.71 11.56 1.00
CA ASP A 10 0.67 10.38 1.85
C ASP A 10 1.33 10.56 3.24
N ASP A 11 1.38 11.79 3.74
CA ASP A 11 1.93 12.12 5.07
C ASP A 11 0.83 12.36 6.13
N TRP A 12 1.22 12.28 7.40
CA TRP A 12 0.34 12.55 8.54
C TRP A 12 0.16 14.05 8.76
N GLY A 13 -1.08 14.50 8.62
CA GLY A 13 -1.47 15.86 9.02
C GLY A 13 -1.54 16.02 10.54
N PHE A 14 -0.79 16.97 11.10
CA PHE A 14 -0.89 17.38 12.51
C PHE A 14 -1.82 18.60 12.70
N GLY A 15 -2.33 18.79 13.93
CA GLY A 15 -3.00 20.05 14.33
C GLY A 15 -4.46 20.23 13.92
N ARG A 16 -5.11 19.23 13.31
CA ARG A 16 -6.52 19.30 12.84
C ARG A 16 -7.56 18.65 13.76
N GLY A 17 -7.14 18.16 14.92
CA GLY A 17 -8.03 17.54 15.91
C GLY A 17 -8.82 16.35 15.35
N ARG A 18 -10.04 16.12 15.87
CA ARG A 18 -10.89 14.99 15.47
C ARG A 18 -11.42 15.07 14.04
N ALA A 19 -11.42 16.27 13.43
CA ALA A 19 -11.90 16.47 12.07
C ALA A 19 -11.00 15.82 11.01
N ASN A 20 -9.74 15.50 11.34
CA ASN A 20 -8.81 14.83 10.42
C ASN A 20 -9.00 13.32 10.36
N TYR A 21 -9.87 12.73 11.18
CA TYR A 21 -9.97 11.28 11.26
C TYR A 21 -11.02 10.74 10.29
N ILE A 22 -10.67 9.65 9.61
CA ILE A 22 -11.56 8.90 8.74
C ILE A 22 -11.97 7.58 9.40
N THR A 23 -13.13 7.08 9.01
CA THR A 23 -13.74 5.84 9.52
C THR A 23 -14.27 4.99 8.35
N GLY A 24 -14.87 3.83 8.65
CA GLY A 24 -15.48 2.97 7.64
C GLY A 24 -14.48 2.34 6.68
N GLY A 25 -14.92 2.08 5.45
CA GLY A 25 -14.06 1.46 4.42
C GLY A 25 -12.88 2.32 4.02
N ALA A 26 -13.02 3.64 3.98
CA ALA A 26 -11.90 4.56 3.69
C ALA A 26 -10.75 4.40 4.69
N ALA A 27 -11.06 4.22 5.99
CA ALA A 27 -10.05 3.93 7.00
C ALA A 27 -9.36 2.57 6.78
N ILE A 28 -10.13 1.55 6.38
CA ILE A 28 -9.62 0.20 6.06
C ILE A 28 -8.70 0.26 4.85
N ALA A 29 -9.12 0.96 3.80
CA ALA A 29 -8.33 1.17 2.59
C ALA A 29 -7.01 1.89 2.89
N GLN A 30 -7.04 2.95 3.71
CA GLN A 30 -5.82 3.65 4.13
C GLN A 30 -4.90 2.73 4.93
N LYS A 31 -5.44 1.92 5.85
CA LYS A 31 -4.64 0.94 6.62
C LYS A 31 -3.99 -0.10 5.71
N ALA A 32 -4.74 -0.65 4.75
CA ALA A 32 -4.20 -1.58 3.76
C ALA A 32 -3.08 -0.92 2.94
N LYS A 33 -3.31 0.30 2.44
CA LYS A 33 -2.29 1.10 1.73
C LYS A 33 -1.02 1.29 2.55
N CYS A 34 -1.14 1.69 3.83
CA CYS A 34 0.02 1.85 4.71
C CYS A 34 0.77 0.54 4.94
N ARG A 35 0.06 -0.58 5.16
CA ARG A 35 0.69 -1.90 5.35
C ARG A 35 1.41 -2.38 4.11
N ILE A 36 0.80 -2.22 2.94
CA ILE A 36 1.43 -2.55 1.65
C ILE A 36 2.74 -1.75 1.48
N ARG A 37 2.76 -0.47 1.87
CA ARG A 37 3.96 0.38 1.75
C ARG A 37 5.03 0.17 2.82
N SER A 38 4.69 -0.47 3.93
CA SER A 38 5.66 -0.76 4.98
C SER A 38 6.56 -1.91 4.57
N PHE A 39 7.84 -1.76 4.88
CA PHE A 39 8.86 -2.73 4.59
C PHE A 39 8.88 -3.81 5.65
N LYS A 40 9.28 -5.01 5.23
CA LYS A 40 9.73 -6.04 6.16
C LYS A 40 10.84 -5.49 7.06
N ASN A 41 10.80 -5.83 8.35
CA ASN A 41 11.68 -5.35 9.42
C ASN A 41 11.47 -3.89 9.91
N ASP A 42 10.43 -3.18 9.45
CA ASP A 42 10.14 -1.83 9.97
C ASP A 42 9.62 -1.84 11.41
N ASN A 43 8.89 -2.89 11.79
CA ASN A 43 8.31 -3.02 13.12
C ASN A 43 9.17 -3.95 13.99
N PRO A 44 9.88 -3.45 15.02
CA PRO A 44 10.71 -4.29 15.88
C PRO A 44 9.90 -5.33 16.69
N LEU A 45 8.59 -5.13 16.85
CA LEU A 45 7.70 -6.08 17.52
C LEU A 45 7.18 -7.18 16.58
N ASN A 46 7.27 -6.97 15.27
CA ASN A 46 6.88 -7.94 14.26
C ASN A 46 7.73 -7.77 12.99
N MET A 47 8.97 -8.25 13.05
CA MET A 47 9.96 -8.02 11.99
C MET A 47 9.59 -8.73 10.67
N ASP A 48 8.79 -9.79 10.73
CA ASP A 48 8.37 -10.54 9.55
C ASP A 48 7.13 -9.97 8.84
N ASP A 49 6.53 -8.91 9.38
CA ASP A 49 5.29 -8.34 8.83
C ASP A 49 5.53 -7.53 7.54
N ASN A 50 4.45 -7.32 6.78
CA ASN A 50 4.40 -6.54 5.53
C ASN A 50 5.29 -7.11 4.41
N ILE A 51 5.85 -6.26 3.53
CA ILE A 51 6.41 -6.70 2.23
C ILE A 51 7.92 -6.45 2.17
N ASP A 52 8.68 -7.45 1.71
CA ASP A 52 10.12 -7.30 1.42
C ASP A 52 10.34 -6.62 0.06
N TRP A 53 10.05 -5.31 0.02
CA TRP A 53 10.23 -4.51 -1.18
C TRP A 53 11.69 -4.44 -1.64
N MET A 54 12.65 -4.52 -0.73
CA MET A 54 14.07 -4.48 -1.08
C MET A 54 14.43 -5.69 -1.94
N TYR A 55 14.02 -6.89 -1.54
CA TYR A 55 14.21 -8.08 -2.37
C TYR A 55 13.43 -7.98 -3.69
N LEU A 56 12.12 -7.70 -3.61
CA LEU A 56 11.23 -7.73 -4.78
C LEU A 56 11.62 -6.72 -5.87
N LEU A 57 12.10 -5.53 -5.49
CA LEU A 57 12.50 -4.49 -6.45
C LEU A 57 13.96 -4.60 -6.91
N SER A 58 14.80 -5.36 -6.21
CA SER A 58 16.19 -5.59 -6.61
C SER A 58 16.32 -6.68 -7.66
N GLU A 59 15.40 -7.64 -7.67
CA GLU A 59 15.40 -8.77 -8.59
C GLU A 59 14.60 -8.51 -9.87
N LYS A 60 14.92 -9.25 -10.93
CA LYS A 60 14.18 -9.19 -12.20
C LYS A 60 13.03 -10.19 -12.20
N ASN A 61 11.97 -9.86 -12.95
CA ASN A 61 10.81 -10.73 -13.18
C ASN A 61 10.01 -11.11 -11.93
N THR A 62 10.09 -10.32 -10.86
CA THR A 62 9.35 -10.48 -9.59
C THR A 62 7.90 -10.00 -9.64
N GLY A 63 7.36 -9.73 -10.82
CA GLY A 63 6.06 -9.06 -10.95
C GLY A 63 4.89 -9.87 -10.40
N GLN A 64 4.94 -11.20 -10.52
CA GLN A 64 3.92 -12.07 -9.94
C GLN A 64 4.05 -12.17 -8.43
N GLU A 65 5.28 -12.21 -7.92
CA GLU A 65 5.59 -12.22 -6.48
C GLU A 65 5.11 -10.92 -5.82
N ILE A 66 5.33 -9.76 -6.46
CA ILE A 66 4.81 -8.47 -6.00
C ILE A 66 3.29 -8.52 -5.84
N LEU A 67 2.56 -9.00 -6.86
CA LEU A 67 1.10 -9.10 -6.79
C LEU A 67 0.66 -10.03 -5.65
N ARG A 68 1.30 -11.19 -5.49
CA ARG A 68 0.98 -12.15 -4.41
C ARG A 68 1.24 -11.58 -3.02
N GLU A 69 2.32 -10.82 -2.83
CA GLU A 69 2.61 -10.18 -1.54
C GLU A 69 1.61 -9.06 -1.24
N VAL A 70 1.23 -8.27 -2.26
CA VAL A 70 0.16 -7.28 -2.12
C VAL A 70 -1.16 -7.94 -1.76
N GLU A 71 -1.53 -9.06 -2.39
CA GLU A 71 -2.73 -9.84 -2.04
C GLU A 71 -2.69 -10.32 -0.60
N ARG A 72 -1.58 -10.95 -0.20
CA ARG A 72 -1.38 -11.50 1.16
C ARG A 72 -1.57 -10.42 2.22
N VAL A 73 -0.91 -9.27 2.07
CA VAL A 73 -0.98 -8.18 3.05
C VAL A 73 -2.35 -7.52 3.07
N THR A 74 -2.98 -7.38 1.91
CA THR A 74 -4.32 -6.80 1.78
C THR A 74 -5.36 -7.69 2.48
N LEU A 75 -5.38 -8.99 2.19
CA LEU A 75 -6.33 -9.93 2.80
C LEU A 75 -6.06 -10.15 4.29
N ALA A 76 -4.81 -10.00 4.75
CA ALA A 76 -4.48 -10.02 6.17
C ALA A 76 -4.85 -8.71 6.90
N THR A 77 -5.40 -7.72 6.20
CA THR A 77 -5.85 -6.46 6.82
C THR A 77 -7.28 -6.60 7.34
N ASP A 78 -7.42 -6.42 8.66
CA ASP A 78 -8.71 -6.45 9.34
C ASP A 78 -9.74 -5.51 8.67
N GLY A 79 -10.93 -6.06 8.39
CA GLY A 79 -12.03 -5.38 7.71
C GLY A 79 -12.04 -5.51 6.18
N VAL A 80 -11.02 -6.10 5.56
CA VAL A 80 -11.04 -6.47 4.14
C VAL A 80 -11.76 -7.81 3.98
N MET A 81 -12.76 -7.86 3.11
CA MET A 81 -13.56 -9.07 2.85
C MET A 81 -13.01 -9.86 1.67
N ARG A 82 -12.69 -9.17 0.56
CA ARG A 82 -12.06 -9.76 -0.62
C ARG A 82 -11.41 -8.70 -1.50
N ILE A 83 -10.52 -9.16 -2.37
CA ILE A 83 -9.97 -8.38 -3.48
C ILE A 83 -10.86 -8.63 -4.70
N THR A 84 -11.35 -7.55 -5.33
CA THR A 84 -12.22 -7.62 -6.52
C THR A 84 -11.42 -7.42 -7.81
N ALA A 85 -10.34 -6.65 -7.76
CA ALA A 85 -9.40 -6.47 -8.87
C ALA A 85 -8.01 -6.15 -8.32
N LEU A 86 -6.98 -6.67 -8.99
CA LEU A 86 -5.59 -6.30 -8.74
C LEU A 86 -4.84 -6.32 -10.07
N THR A 87 -4.27 -5.18 -10.44
CA THR A 87 -3.50 -5.03 -11.67
C THR A 87 -2.21 -4.25 -11.40
N MET A 88 -1.19 -4.53 -12.21
CA MET A 88 0.07 -3.80 -12.18
C MET A 88 0.45 -3.38 -13.60
N GLU A 89 0.69 -2.08 -13.76
CA GLU A 89 1.19 -1.49 -14.98
C GLU A 89 2.68 -1.19 -14.83
N VAL A 90 3.49 -1.61 -15.80
CA VAL A 90 4.95 -1.41 -15.79
C VAL A 90 5.35 -0.60 -16.99
N ASN A 91 5.87 0.61 -16.74
CA ASN A 91 6.48 1.43 -17.78
C ASN A 91 7.98 1.15 -17.85
N LYS A 92 8.39 0.39 -18.88
CA LYS A 92 9.79 -0.01 -19.08
C LYS A 92 10.73 1.16 -19.45
N ALA A 93 10.19 2.24 -20.02
CA ALA A 93 10.99 3.40 -20.42
C ALA A 93 11.38 4.25 -19.20
N THR A 94 10.43 4.49 -18.30
CA THR A 94 10.64 5.29 -17.08
C THR A 94 11.05 4.47 -15.87
N ARG A 95 10.99 3.12 -15.95
CA ARG A 95 11.19 2.19 -14.84
C ARG A 95 10.23 2.44 -13.67
N SER A 96 9.03 2.96 -13.97
CA SER A 96 7.98 3.19 -13.00
C SER A 96 6.94 2.08 -13.05
N GLN A 97 6.43 1.68 -11.90
CA GLN A 97 5.35 0.69 -11.80
C GLN A 97 4.18 1.31 -11.05
N LYS A 98 2.97 0.93 -11.42
CA LYS A 98 1.73 1.39 -10.78
C LYS A 98 0.90 0.18 -10.45
N ILE A 99 0.42 0.09 -9.22
CA ILE A 99 -0.51 -0.95 -8.79
C ILE A 99 -1.87 -0.32 -8.54
N GLU A 100 -2.90 -0.93 -9.11
CA GLU A 100 -4.30 -0.61 -8.85
C GLU A 100 -4.95 -1.81 -8.17
N LEU A 101 -5.56 -1.56 -7.02
CA LEU A 101 -6.15 -2.56 -6.15
C LEU A 101 -7.57 -2.12 -5.80
N SER A 102 -8.55 -2.96 -6.11
CA SER A 102 -9.94 -2.78 -5.68
C SER A 102 -10.29 -3.86 -4.65
N ILE A 103 -10.86 -3.43 -3.54
CA ILE A 103 -11.23 -4.28 -2.40
C ILE A 103 -12.68 -4.05 -2.01
N GLU A 104 -13.33 -5.11 -1.56
CA GLU A 104 -14.59 -5.01 -0.82
C GLU A 104 -14.26 -5.06 0.67
N THR A 105 -14.76 -4.08 1.42
CA THR A 105 -14.63 -4.02 2.88
C THR A 105 -15.94 -4.41 3.55
N VAL A 106 -15.94 -4.52 4.87
CA VAL A 106 -17.19 -4.74 5.64
C VAL A 106 -18.21 -3.59 5.53
N PHE A 107 -17.84 -2.44 4.94
CA PHE A 107 -18.71 -1.27 4.81
C PHE A 107 -19.09 -0.98 3.35
N ASP A 108 -18.10 -0.98 2.46
CA ASP A 108 -18.23 -0.57 1.06
C ASP A 108 -17.02 -1.04 0.21
N ASP A 109 -17.11 -0.79 -1.10
CA ASP A 109 -16.02 -1.02 -2.04
C ASP A 109 -15.04 0.16 -2.04
N GLN A 110 -13.75 -0.15 -2.07
CA GLN A 110 -12.67 0.84 -2.07
C GLN A 110 -11.68 0.54 -3.18
N THR A 111 -11.11 1.60 -3.76
CA THR A 111 -10.02 1.51 -4.74
C THR A 111 -8.79 2.22 -4.21
N ILE A 112 -7.67 1.51 -4.25
CA ILE A 112 -6.37 1.94 -3.76
C ILE A 112 -5.43 1.95 -4.95
N ILE A 113 -4.84 3.11 -5.23
CA ILE A 113 -3.86 3.29 -6.28
C ILE A 113 -2.56 3.73 -5.63
N PHE A 114 -1.45 3.08 -5.97
CA PHE A 114 -0.14 3.50 -5.51
C PHE A 114 0.94 3.25 -6.56
N PRO A 115 1.84 4.22 -6.78
CA PRO A 115 3.06 3.98 -7.53
C PRO A 115 3.98 3.08 -6.71
N VAL A 116 4.64 2.15 -7.40
CA VAL A 116 5.76 1.37 -6.88
C VAL A 116 6.96 1.74 -7.74
N ASN A 117 7.78 2.66 -7.23
CA ASN A 117 8.99 3.07 -7.91
C ASN A 117 10.19 2.60 -7.10
N GLY A 118 11.18 2.01 -7.79
CA GLY A 118 12.51 1.89 -7.20
C GLY A 118 13.15 3.27 -7.09
N ALA A 119 14.16 3.42 -6.23
CA ALA A 119 14.95 4.64 -6.17
C ALA A 119 15.49 4.99 -7.57
N LEU A 120 15.22 6.21 -8.04
CA LEU A 120 15.84 6.72 -9.25
C LEU A 120 17.36 6.82 -9.01
N LYS A 121 18.17 6.70 -10.06
CA LYS A 121 19.66 6.75 -9.98
C LYS A 121 20.20 8.01 -9.30
N ASN A 122 19.39 9.06 -9.16
CA ASN A 122 19.70 10.34 -8.53
C ASN A 122 19.16 10.49 -7.09
N GLY A 123 18.65 9.42 -6.48
CA GLY A 123 18.22 9.41 -5.08
C GLY A 123 16.91 10.16 -4.80
N THR A 124 16.13 10.53 -5.81
CA THR A 124 14.82 11.17 -5.63
C THR A 124 13.70 10.14 -5.83
N THR A 125 12.76 10.06 -4.89
CA THR A 125 11.49 9.35 -5.05
C THR A 125 10.43 10.33 -5.57
N LEU A 126 9.59 9.88 -6.51
CA LEU A 126 8.34 10.55 -6.88
C LEU A 126 7.25 10.18 -5.89
#